data_AF-A0A254QFW6-F1
#
_entry.id   AF-A0A254QFW6-F1
#
_cell.length_a   1.000
_cell.length_b   1.000
_cell.length_c   1.000
_cell.angle_alpha   90.00
_cell.angle_beta   90.00
_cell.angle_gamma   90.00
#
_symmetry.space_group_name_H-M   'P 1'
#
loop_
_entity.id
_entity.type
_entity.pdbx_description
1 polymer ?
#
loop_
_entity_poly.entity_id
_entity_poly.type
_entity_poly.pdbx_seq_one_letter_code
_entity_poly.pdbx_strand_id
1 'polypeptide(L)'
;MAPLDFRPTALINPKIIKAEGEQIGQEGCLSIPGLYGDVKRYDYIEVEAMDRRGRELVFELEGMPARVAQHEIDHLDGVLFTDKVDPATLHWEDPDLHQRDED
;
A
#
# COMPACT_ATOMS: atom_id res chain seq x y z
N MET A 1 -5.11 -13.67 4.77
CA MET A 1 -4.26 -14.06 5.91
C MET A 1 -2.82 -13.90 5.44
N ALA A 2 -2.10 -12.86 5.88
CA ALA A 2 -0.69 -12.71 5.52
C ALA A 2 0.09 -13.89 6.14
N PRO A 3 1.09 -14.48 5.45
CA PRO A 3 1.87 -15.59 5.98
C PRO A 3 2.44 -15.24 7.38
N LEU A 4 2.46 -16.24 8.25
CA LEU A 4 2.82 -16.17 9.69
C LEU A 4 4.22 -15.60 10.01
N ASP A 5 5.01 -15.19 9.02
CA ASP A 5 6.36 -14.63 9.18
C ASP A 5 6.50 -13.16 8.75
N PHE A 6 5.40 -12.44 8.52
CA PHE A 6 5.46 -11.01 8.19
C PHE A 6 5.81 -10.16 9.43
N ARG A 7 7.10 -10.09 9.76
CA ARG A 7 7.61 -9.15 10.75
C ARG A 7 7.62 -7.74 10.15
N PRO A 8 7.18 -6.70 10.89
CA PRO A 8 7.33 -5.32 10.44
C PRO A 8 8.78 -5.05 10.05
N THR A 9 9.00 -4.72 8.79
CA THR A 9 10.33 -4.53 8.21
C THR A 9 10.45 -3.08 7.77
N ALA A 10 11.41 -2.36 8.35
CA ALA A 10 11.71 -1.01 7.91
C ALA A 10 12.61 -1.06 6.68
N LEU A 11 12.16 -0.43 5.60
CA LEU A 11 12.87 -0.30 4.34
C LEU A 11 13.37 1.14 4.22
N ILE A 12 14.68 1.31 4.06
CA ILE A 12 15.31 2.62 3.89
C ILE A 12 15.68 2.78 2.42
N ASN A 13 15.34 3.93 1.84
CA ASN A 13 15.52 4.26 0.43
C ASN A 13 14.97 3.18 -0.53
N PRO A 14 13.71 2.70 -0.34
CA PRO A 14 13.16 1.68 -1.21
C PRO A 14 13.00 2.18 -2.63
N LYS A 15 13.29 1.32 -3.61
CA LYS A 15 13.15 1.57 -5.04
C LYS A 15 12.58 0.35 -5.72
N ILE A 16 11.49 0.53 -6.47
CA ILE A 16 10.97 -0.50 -7.36
C ILE A 16 11.92 -0.61 -8.56
N ILE A 17 12.56 -1.76 -8.73
CA ILE A 17 13.52 -2.02 -9.82
C ILE A 17 12.92 -2.88 -10.94
N LYS A 18 11.81 -3.59 -10.64
CA LYS A 18 11.02 -4.36 -11.61
C LYS A 18 9.54 -4.31 -11.23
N ALA A 19 8.66 -4.25 -12.22
CA ALA A 19 7.22 -4.25 -12.00
C ALA A 19 6.51 -4.94 -13.17
N GLU A 20 5.61 -5.88 -12.87
CA GLU A 20 4.91 -6.70 -13.87
C GLU A 20 3.46 -6.98 -13.45
N GLY A 21 2.62 -7.30 -14.44
CA GLY A 21 1.21 -7.60 -14.21
C GLY A 21 0.39 -6.38 -13.78
N GLU A 22 -0.86 -6.63 -13.43
CA GLU A 22 -1.81 -5.60 -13.05
C GLU A 22 -2.84 -6.16 -12.08
N GLN A 23 -3.16 -5.39 -11.05
CA GLN A 23 -4.27 -5.63 -10.14
C GLN A 23 -5.06 -4.34 -9.91
N ILE A 24 -6.39 -4.46 -9.84
CA ILE A 24 -7.29 -3.41 -9.41
C ILE A 24 -7.88 -3.83 -8.08
N GLY A 25 -7.94 -2.92 -7.13
CA GLY A 25 -8.46 -3.18 -5.81
C GLY A 25 -8.50 -1.92 -4.95
N GLN A 26 -9.29 -2.00 -3.89
CA GLN A 26 -9.56 -0.88 -3.01
C GLN A 26 -8.31 -0.50 -2.21
N GLU A 27 -8.04 0.81 -2.14
CA GLU A 27 -7.09 1.41 -1.23
C GLU A 27 -7.81 2.44 -0.36
N GLY A 28 -7.29 2.59 0.85
CA GLY A 28 -7.51 3.75 1.72
C GLY A 28 -6.15 4.16 2.30
N CYS A 29 -6.09 5.30 2.97
CA CYS A 29 -4.85 5.79 3.58
C CYS A 29 -5.14 6.33 4.98
N LEU A 30 -4.30 6.00 5.96
CA LEU A 30 -4.42 6.53 7.33
C LEU A 30 -4.22 8.06 7.39
N SER A 31 -3.60 8.65 6.36
CA SER A 31 -3.50 10.11 6.22
C SER A 31 -4.81 10.78 5.79
N ILE A 32 -5.77 10.00 5.27
CA ILE A 32 -7.12 10.47 4.89
C ILE A 32 -8.16 9.46 5.43
N PRO A 33 -8.43 9.48 6.75
CA PRO A 33 -9.32 8.51 7.37
C PRO A 33 -10.71 8.50 6.72
N GLY A 34 -11.22 7.31 6.42
CA GLY A 34 -12.57 7.11 5.87
C GLY A 34 -12.70 7.29 4.35
N LEU A 35 -11.65 7.69 3.62
CA LEU A 35 -11.70 7.77 2.16
C LEU A 35 -11.15 6.49 1.51
N TYR A 36 -11.92 5.90 0.61
CA TYR A 36 -11.56 4.67 -0.11
C TYR A 36 -11.86 4.78 -1.60
N GLY A 37 -11.15 4.00 -2.41
CA GLY A 37 -11.44 3.83 -3.83
C GLY A 37 -10.50 2.83 -4.50
N ASP A 38 -10.84 2.39 -5.71
CA ASP A 38 -10.06 1.42 -6.45
C ASP A 38 -8.85 2.06 -7.12
N VAL A 39 -7.68 1.46 -6.91
CA VAL A 39 -6.41 1.89 -7.49
C VAL A 39 -5.83 0.72 -8.28
N LYS A 40 -5.36 1.03 -9.49
CA LYS A 40 -4.59 0.11 -10.32
C LYS A 40 -3.13 0.09 -9.87
N ARG A 41 -2.62 -1.11 -9.59
CA ARG A 41 -1.23 -1.37 -9.16
C ARG A 41 -0.62 -2.48 -10.00
N TYR A 42 0.71 -2.58 -9.98
CA TYR A 42 1.38 -3.78 -10.47
C TYR A 42 1.08 -4.95 -9.55
N ASP A 43 0.83 -6.11 -10.13
CA ASP A 43 0.55 -7.32 -9.35
C ASP A 43 1.81 -7.88 -8.71
N TYR A 44 2.95 -7.73 -9.39
CA TYR A 44 4.27 -8.13 -8.93
C TYR A 44 5.26 -6.97 -8.99
N ILE A 45 6.12 -6.84 -7.97
CA ILE A 45 7.24 -5.90 -7.95
C ILE A 45 8.49 -6.53 -7.34
N GLU A 46 9.67 -6.08 -7.78
CA GLU A 46 10.94 -6.31 -7.10
C GLU A 46 11.43 -4.97 -6.53
N VAL A 47 11.79 -4.97 -5.25
CA VAL A 47 12.19 -3.77 -4.51
C VAL A 47 13.61 -3.92 -4.00
N GLU A 48 14.44 -2.93 -4.30
CA GLU A 48 15.76 -2.72 -3.70
C GLU A 48 15.61 -1.73 -2.54
N ALA A 49 16.20 -2.04 -1.38
CA ALA A 49 16.19 -1.16 -0.22
C ALA A 49 17.38 -1.45 0.71
N MET A 50 17.52 -0.70 1.80
CA MET A 50 18.40 -1.03 2.91
C MET A 50 17.61 -1.36 4.18
N ASP A 51 18.17 -2.24 5.01
CA ASP A 51 17.67 -2.46 6.37
C ASP A 51 18.13 -1.36 7.34
N ARG A 52 17.67 -1.42 8.60
CA ARG A 52 18.05 -0.47 9.67
C ARG A 52 19.54 -0.45 10.01
N ARG A 53 20.32 -1.40 9.52
CA ARG A 53 21.78 -1.48 9.71
C ARG A 53 22.53 -1.04 8.44
N GLY A 54 21.83 -0.55 7.42
CA GLY A 54 22.40 -0.11 6.15
C GLY A 54 22.80 -1.26 5.24
N ARG A 55 22.30 -2.49 5.47
CA ARG A 55 22.57 -3.63 4.60
C ARG A 55 21.57 -3.63 3.46
N GLU A 56 22.06 -3.77 2.23
CA GLU A 56 21.23 -3.89 1.04
C GLU A 56 20.36 -5.16 1.07
N LEU A 57 19.13 -5.00 0.60
CA LEU A 57 18.12 -6.04 0.48
C LEU A 57 17.44 -5.90 -0.88
N VAL A 58 17.24 -7.04 -1.54
CA VAL A 58 16.37 -7.15 -2.71
C VAL A 58 15.35 -8.23 -2.42
N PHE A 59 14.08 -7.94 -2.64
CA PHE A 59 13.00 -8.88 -2.39
C PHE A 59 11.84 -8.66 -3.36
N GLU A 60 11.10 -9.74 -3.58
CA GLU A 60 9.97 -9.81 -4.49
C GLU A 60 8.68 -9.77 -3.69
N LEU A 61 7.70 -9.02 -4.18
CA LEU A 61 6.36 -8.92 -3.60
C LEU A 61 5.32 -9.13 -4.69
N GLU A 62 4.24 -9.83 -4.35
CA GLU A 62 3.13 -10.11 -5.25
C GLU A 62 1.79 -9.88 -4.53
N GLY A 63 0.72 -9.53 -5.25
CA GLY A 63 -0.62 -9.33 -4.71
C GLY A 63 -0.68 -8.23 -3.65
N MET A 64 -1.30 -8.51 -2.51
CA MET A 64 -1.53 -7.49 -1.47
C MET A 64 -0.24 -6.85 -0.91
N PRO A 65 0.83 -7.59 -0.57
CA PRO A 65 2.11 -6.99 -0.21
C PRO A 65 2.68 -6.05 -1.28
N ALA A 66 2.55 -6.38 -2.56
CA ALA A 66 3.00 -5.50 -3.65
C ALA A 66 2.21 -4.20 -3.68
N ARG A 67 0.89 -4.26 -3.49
CA ARG A 67 0.01 -3.09 -3.38
C ARG A 67 0.41 -2.19 -2.21
N VAL A 68 0.57 -2.76 -1.01
CA VAL A 68 0.98 -2.01 0.18
C VAL A 68 2.34 -1.34 -0.04
N ALA A 69 3.34 -2.07 -0.55
CA ALA A 69 4.64 -1.48 -0.81
C ALA A 69 4.60 -0.34 -1.83
N GLN A 70 3.84 -0.49 -2.93
CA GLN A 70 3.64 0.60 -3.90
C GLN A 70 2.97 1.83 -3.26
N HIS A 71 1.98 1.63 -2.38
CA HIS A 71 1.32 2.71 -1.65
C HIS A 71 2.29 3.46 -0.72
N GLU A 72 3.06 2.73 0.08
CA GLU A 72 4.00 3.36 1.02
C GLU A 72 5.20 3.99 0.32
N ILE A 73 5.65 3.45 -0.82
CA ILE A 73 6.72 4.05 -1.62
C ILE A 73 6.25 5.36 -2.25
N ASP A 74 5.02 5.42 -2.77
CA ASP A 74 4.44 6.66 -3.32
C ASP A 74 4.47 7.82 -2.31
N HIS A 75 4.24 7.53 -1.01
CA HIS A 75 4.32 8.54 0.04
C HIS A 75 5.71 9.19 0.15
N LEU A 76 6.79 8.48 -0.18
CA LEU A 76 8.15 9.03 -0.17
C LEU A 76 8.36 10.08 -1.26
N ASP A 77 7.58 9.99 -2.34
CA ASP A 77 7.57 10.94 -3.46
C ASP A 77 6.42 11.97 -3.35
N GLY A 78 5.70 12.00 -2.23
CA GLY A 78 4.58 12.91 -1.99
C GLY A 78 3.33 12.59 -2.81
N VAL A 79 3.21 11.35 -3.30
CA VAL A 79 2.06 10.87 -4.07
C VAL A 79 1.10 10.15 -3.13
N LEU A 80 -0.19 10.48 -3.22
CA LEU A 80 -1.27 9.84 -2.46
C LEU A 80 -2.04 8.88 -3.36
N PHE A 81 -2.74 7.92 -2.77
CA PHE A 81 -3.60 7.03 -3.55
C PHE A 81 -4.69 7.79 -4.33
N THR A 82 -5.14 8.94 -3.81
CA THR A 82 -6.12 9.83 -4.47
C THR A 82 -5.61 10.43 -5.77
N ASP A 83 -4.29 10.47 -6.00
CA ASP A 83 -3.71 10.92 -7.27
C ASP A 83 -3.82 9.84 -8.37
N LYS A 84 -4.08 8.58 -7.99
CA LYS A 84 -4.09 7.41 -8.88
C LYS A 84 -5.42 6.65 -8.94
N VAL A 85 -6.31 6.93 -7.99
CA VAL A 85 -7.61 6.26 -7.84
C VAL A 85 -8.50 6.48 -9.06
N ASP A 86 -9.33 5.48 -9.39
CA ASP A 86 -10.46 5.69 -10.31
C ASP A 86 -11.49 6.60 -9.62
N PRO A 87 -11.71 7.84 -10.08
CA PRO A 87 -12.62 8.76 -9.41
C PRO A 87 -14.06 8.26 -9.34
N ALA A 88 -14.47 7.35 -10.23
CA ALA A 88 -15.81 6.77 -10.22
C ALA A 88 -16.05 5.82 -9.04
N THR A 89 -14.98 5.37 -8.39
CA THR A 89 -15.01 4.41 -7.27
C THR A 89 -14.77 5.07 -5.91
N LEU A 90 -14.44 6.35 -5.87
CA LEU A 90 -14.17 7.08 -4.63
C LEU A 90 -15.44 7.18 -3.76
N HIS A 91 -15.32 6.79 -2.50
CA HIS A 91 -16.40 6.88 -1.51
C HIS A 91 -15.85 7.09 -0.10
N TRP A 92 -16.68 7.71 0.74
CA TRP A 92 -16.41 7.85 2.16
C TRP A 92 -17.12 6.75 2.94
N GLU A 93 -16.39 6.06 3.80
CA GLU A 93 -16.92 5.20 4.86
C GLU A 93 -16.76 5.92 6.19
N ASP A 94 -17.84 6.04 6.98
CA ASP A 94 -17.78 6.67 8.30
C ASP A 94 -17.12 5.70 9.29
N PRO A 95 -15.92 6.04 9.82
CA PRO A 95 -15.18 5.16 10.71
C PRO A 95 -15.87 4.93 12.05
N ASP A 96 -16.87 5.75 12.40
CA ASP A 96 -17.58 5.74 13.69
C ASP A 96 -18.98 5.10 13.61
N LEU A 97 -19.43 4.62 12.45
CA LEU A 97 -20.76 4.00 12.31
C LEU A 97 -20.92 2.71 13.14
N HIS A 98 -19.84 2.01 13.47
CA HIS A 98 -19.89 0.78 14.28
C HIS A 98 -19.91 1.03 15.80
N GLN A 99 -19.84 2.27 16.27
CA GLN A 99 -19.84 2.60 17.71
C GLN A 99 -21.19 3.12 18.23
N ARG A 100 -22.24 3.17 17.40
CA ARG A 100 -23.53 3.80 17.77
C ARG A 100 -24.67 2.83 18.11
N ASP A 101 -24.40 1.52 18.16
CA ASP A 101 -25.42 0.48 18.40
C ASP A 101 -25.41 -0.12 19.83
N GLU A 102 -24.69 0.47 20.79
CA GLU A 102 -24.58 -0.04 22.18
C GLU A 102 -25.19 0.87 23.28
N ASP A 103 -26.05 1.84 22.94
CA ASP A 103 -26.81 2.66 23.92
C ASP A 103 -28.28 2.24 24.08
#